data_AF-A0A076FFT7-F1
#
_entry.id   AF-A0A076FFT7-F1
#
_cell.length_a   1.000
_cell.length_b   1.000
_cell.length_c   1.000
_cell.angle_alpha   90.00
_cell.angle_beta   90.00
_cell.angle_gamma   90.00
#
_symmetry.space_group_name_H-M   'P 1'
#
loop_
_entity.id
_entity.type
_entity.pdbx_description
1 polymer ?
#
loop_
_entity_poly.entity_id
_entity_poly.type
_entity_poly.pdbx_seq_one_letter_code
_entity_poly.pdbx_strand_id
1 'polypeptide(L)'
;SEIIDFGLARPTSENEGMTEYVVTRWYRAPELLLNSSEYTAAIDVWSVGCIFMELMNRKPLFPGNDHMHQMRLLIELLGTPTESDLEFIRSEDARRYLRQFPQHPRQQLAMVFPHVNPLAIDLIENMLTFDPSKRITVEQALAHPYLARLHDIADEPVCTESFSFDFEQAMGEEQIKDMIYQEAIVLNPEFA
;
A
#
# COMPACT_ATOMS: atom_id res chain seq x y z
N SER A 1 3.67 9.75 16.60
CA SER A 1 3.41 8.34 16.29
C SER A 1 4.59 7.87 15.46
N GLU A 2 5.40 6.96 15.98
CA GLU A 2 6.55 6.43 15.22
C GLU A 2 6.11 5.17 14.48
N ILE A 3 6.54 5.04 13.23
CA ILE A 3 6.36 3.83 12.43
C ILE A 3 7.44 2.86 12.88
N ILE A 4 7.03 1.75 13.50
CA ILE A 4 7.91 0.71 14.02
C ILE A 4 7.52 -0.62 13.39
N ASP A 5 7.80 -0.78 12.09
CA ASP A 5 8.04 -2.08 11.44
C ASP A 5 8.50 -1.87 9.97
N PHE A 6 9.81 -1.90 9.72
CA PHE A 6 10.37 -1.87 8.36
C PHE A 6 10.76 -3.27 7.85
N GLY A 7 10.46 -4.34 8.59
CA GLY A 7 10.88 -5.71 8.24
C GLY A 7 10.29 -6.27 6.94
N LEU A 8 9.38 -5.52 6.30
CA LEU A 8 8.63 -5.91 5.11
C LEU A 8 8.70 -4.90 3.96
N ALA A 9 9.49 -3.83 4.10
CA ALA A 9 9.72 -2.89 3.01
C ALA A 9 10.51 -3.59 1.89
N ARG A 10 10.01 -3.57 0.65
CA ARG A 10 10.71 -4.12 -0.53
C ARG A 10 10.68 -3.10 -1.68
N PRO A 11 11.75 -2.98 -2.48
CA PRO A 11 11.76 -2.14 -3.66
C PRO A 11 11.03 -2.79 -4.84
N THR A 12 10.58 -1.91 -5.73
CA THR A 12 9.95 -2.23 -7.00
C THR A 12 10.93 -2.89 -7.97
N SER A 13 11.02 -4.23 -7.98
CA SER A 13 11.27 -5.01 -9.22
C SER A 13 11.22 -6.53 -8.99
N GLU A 14 10.32 -7.16 -9.74
CA GLU A 14 10.27 -8.53 -10.30
C GLU A 14 10.69 -9.77 -9.48
N ASN A 15 9.71 -10.70 -9.42
CA ASN A 15 9.83 -12.16 -9.49
C ASN A 15 10.76 -12.86 -8.49
N GLU A 16 10.28 -13.03 -7.26
CA GLU A 16 10.59 -14.24 -6.49
C GLU A 16 9.33 -14.87 -5.90
N GLY A 17 9.23 -16.19 -6.09
CA GLY A 17 8.09 -17.01 -5.76
C GLY A 17 7.67 -16.88 -4.30
N MET A 18 6.35 -16.77 -4.15
CA MET A 18 5.56 -16.81 -2.92
C MET A 18 6.24 -17.55 -1.74
N THR A 19 6.79 -16.78 -0.81
CA THR A 19 6.82 -17.19 0.60
C THR A 19 5.61 -16.57 1.29
N GLU A 20 4.59 -17.41 1.41
CA GLU A 20 3.36 -17.18 2.14
C GLU A 20 3.67 -17.04 3.64
N TYR A 21 3.03 -16.08 4.33
CA TYR A 21 3.27 -15.65 5.71
C TYR A 21 4.59 -14.86 5.87
N VAL A 22 4.61 -13.54 6.00
CA VAL A 22 4.07 -12.76 7.13
C VAL A 22 3.85 -11.31 6.67
N VAL A 23 2.66 -10.99 6.14
CA VAL A 23 2.16 -9.61 6.04
C VAL A 23 0.65 -9.71 6.15
N THR A 24 0.02 -8.93 7.03
CA THR A 24 -1.44 -8.91 7.15
C THR A 24 -2.06 -8.52 5.81
N ARG A 25 -2.64 -9.51 5.11
CA ARG A 25 -3.16 -9.39 3.72
C ARG A 25 -4.22 -8.30 3.57
N TRP A 26 -4.83 -7.89 4.69
CA TRP A 26 -5.93 -6.93 4.77
C TRP A 26 -5.59 -5.54 4.21
N TYR A 27 -4.31 -5.19 4.18
CA TYR A 27 -3.82 -3.89 3.69
C TYR A 27 -3.26 -3.94 2.27
N ARG A 28 -3.30 -5.10 1.58
CA ARG A 28 -2.73 -5.21 0.23
C ARG A 28 -3.59 -4.47 -0.81
N ALA A 29 -2.92 -3.67 -1.63
CA ALA A 29 -3.52 -2.95 -2.74
C ALA A 29 -3.99 -3.90 -3.88
N PRO A 30 -4.96 -3.50 -4.71
CA PRO A 30 -5.48 -4.31 -5.81
C PRO A 30 -4.40 -4.77 -6.79
N GLU A 31 -3.45 -3.91 -7.12
CA GLU A 31 -2.35 -4.20 -8.05
C GLU A 31 -1.43 -5.32 -7.55
N LEU A 32 -1.23 -5.43 -6.23
CA LEU A 32 -0.48 -6.54 -5.60
C LEU A 32 -1.26 -7.86 -5.69
N LEU A 33 -2.58 -7.78 -5.55
CA LEU A 33 -3.43 -8.96 -5.70
C LEU A 33 -3.42 -9.43 -7.17
N LEU A 34 -3.38 -8.50 -8.11
CA LEU A 34 -3.39 -8.83 -9.53
C LEU A 34 -2.02 -9.19 -10.10
N ASN A 35 -0.98 -9.31 -9.26
CA ASN A 35 0.41 -9.54 -9.66
C ASN A 35 0.88 -8.55 -10.73
N SER A 36 0.51 -7.28 -10.60
CA SER A 36 1.07 -6.22 -11.43
C SER A 36 2.57 -6.10 -11.15
N SER A 37 3.37 -5.92 -12.20
CA SER A 37 4.83 -5.72 -12.08
C SER A 37 5.20 -4.30 -11.64
N GLU A 38 4.24 -3.38 -11.62
CA GLU A 38 4.44 -1.97 -11.27
C GLU A 38 4.18 -1.77 -9.76
N TYR A 39 5.23 -1.85 -8.96
CA TYR A 39 5.20 -1.45 -7.55
C TYR A 39 5.51 0.04 -7.43
N THR A 40 4.69 0.80 -6.74
CA THR A 40 4.92 2.24 -6.55
C THR A 40 4.54 2.65 -5.13
N ALA A 41 4.94 3.85 -4.71
CA ALA A 41 4.52 4.43 -3.44
C ALA A 41 2.97 4.50 -3.28
N ALA A 42 2.21 4.37 -4.38
CA ALA A 42 0.75 4.29 -4.32
C ALA A 42 0.26 3.09 -3.49
N ILE A 43 1.00 1.98 -3.45
CA ILE A 43 0.66 0.79 -2.64
C ILE A 43 0.60 1.13 -1.15
N ASP A 44 1.53 1.98 -0.69
CA ASP A 44 1.56 2.43 0.69
C ASP A 44 0.38 3.34 1.00
N VAL A 45 0.01 4.24 0.07
CA VAL A 45 -1.18 5.10 0.22
C VAL A 45 -2.46 4.27 0.38
N TRP A 46 -2.59 3.16 -0.35
CA TRP A 46 -3.72 2.25 -0.17
C TRP A 46 -3.75 1.64 1.24
N SER A 47 -2.60 1.17 1.69
CA SER A 47 -2.44 0.57 3.03
C SER A 47 -2.79 1.59 4.12
N VAL A 48 -2.33 2.83 3.97
CA VAL A 48 -2.68 3.97 4.84
C VAL A 48 -4.18 4.22 4.83
N GLY A 49 -4.83 4.23 3.67
CA GLY A 49 -6.29 4.39 3.56
C GLY A 49 -7.06 3.30 4.32
N CYS A 50 -6.62 2.04 4.23
CA CYS A 50 -7.20 0.93 4.97
C CYS A 50 -7.04 1.10 6.49
N ILE A 51 -5.83 1.42 6.96
CA ILE A 51 -5.54 1.67 8.38
C ILE A 51 -6.36 2.86 8.89
N PHE A 52 -6.44 3.93 8.11
CA PHE A 52 -7.14 5.14 8.49
C PHE A 52 -8.64 4.89 8.67
N MET A 53 -9.26 4.14 7.77
CA MET A 53 -10.65 3.70 7.92
C MET A 53 -10.82 2.75 9.11
N GLU A 54 -9.88 1.84 9.35
CA GLU A 54 -9.92 0.93 10.50
C GLU A 54 -9.82 1.68 11.84
N LEU A 55 -9.00 2.72 11.94
CA LEU A 55 -8.92 3.58 13.12
C LEU A 55 -10.26 4.28 13.41
N MET A 56 -10.96 4.70 12.35
CA MET A 56 -12.25 5.38 12.45
C MET A 56 -13.40 4.43 12.81
N ASN A 57 -13.44 3.25 12.18
CA ASN A 57 -14.52 2.27 12.35
C ASN A 57 -14.23 1.20 13.43
N ARG A 58 -13.03 1.19 14.00
CA ARG A 58 -12.53 0.21 15.00
C ARG A 58 -12.59 -1.25 14.54
N LYS A 59 -12.68 -1.46 13.23
CA LYS A 59 -12.76 -2.78 12.59
C LYS A 59 -11.99 -2.73 11.26
N PRO A 60 -11.31 -3.83 10.89
CA PRO A 60 -10.60 -3.91 9.62
C PRO A 60 -11.56 -3.72 8.47
N LEU A 61 -11.15 -2.92 7.49
CA LEU A 61 -11.96 -2.60 6.32
C LEU A 61 -12.12 -3.82 5.39
N PHE A 62 -11.04 -4.57 5.19
CA PHE A 62 -11.00 -5.72 4.29
C PHE A 62 -10.39 -6.95 4.98
N PRO A 63 -11.13 -7.63 5.87
CA PRO A 63 -10.65 -8.84 6.56
C PRO A 63 -10.70 -10.08 5.67
N GLY A 64 -9.92 -10.10 4.59
CA GLY A 64 -9.84 -11.25 3.67
C GLY A 64 -9.12 -12.44 4.30
N ASN A 65 -9.68 -13.64 4.09
CA ASN A 65 -9.11 -14.90 4.57
C ASN A 65 -8.06 -15.45 3.60
N ASP A 66 -8.29 -15.23 2.31
CA ASP A 66 -7.43 -15.64 1.21
C ASP A 66 -7.43 -14.55 0.13
N HIS A 67 -6.69 -14.79 -0.94
CA HIS A 67 -6.54 -13.84 -2.05
C HIS A 67 -7.87 -13.53 -2.75
N MET A 68 -8.68 -14.56 -3.02
CA MET A 68 -9.99 -14.44 -3.65
C MET A 68 -10.98 -13.70 -2.76
N HIS A 69 -10.98 -14.03 -1.47
CA HIS A 69 -11.82 -13.35 -0.50
C HIS A 69 -11.44 -11.86 -0.39
N GLN A 70 -10.14 -11.55 -0.34
CA GLN A 70 -9.68 -10.16 -0.27
C GLN A 70 -10.21 -9.36 -1.48
N MET A 71 -10.01 -9.87 -2.71
CA MET A 71 -10.47 -9.19 -3.92
C MET A 71 -12.00 -9.02 -3.96
N ARG A 72 -12.75 -10.04 -3.51
CA ARG A 72 -14.20 -9.94 -3.40
C ARG A 72 -14.63 -8.79 -2.48
N LEU A 73 -14.01 -8.66 -1.31
CA LEU A 73 -14.32 -7.58 -0.36
C LEU A 73 -14.04 -6.20 -0.97
N LEU A 74 -12.97 -6.07 -1.76
CA LEU A 74 -12.67 -4.82 -2.48
C LEU A 74 -13.78 -4.47 -3.47
N ILE A 75 -14.18 -5.44 -4.30
CA ILE A 75 -15.22 -5.26 -5.32
C ILE A 75 -16.59 -4.99 -4.69
N GLU A 76 -16.92 -5.65 -3.58
CA GLU A 76 -18.18 -5.43 -2.86
C GLU A 76 -18.30 -4.00 -2.34
N LEU A 77 -17.21 -3.42 -1.81
CA LEU A 77 -17.21 -2.06 -1.26
C LEU A 77 -17.03 -0.98 -2.34
N LEU A 78 -15.98 -1.11 -3.16
CA LEU A 78 -15.58 -0.10 -4.14
C LEU A 78 -16.32 -0.22 -5.47
N GLY A 79 -17.06 -1.32 -5.67
CA GLY A 79 -17.73 -1.66 -6.90
C GLY A 79 -16.81 -2.40 -7.87
N THR A 80 -17.42 -2.91 -8.94
CA THR A 80 -16.68 -3.52 -10.05
C THR A 80 -15.86 -2.46 -10.77
N PRO A 81 -14.53 -2.64 -10.93
CA PRO A 81 -13.69 -1.70 -11.64
C PRO A 81 -14.18 -1.53 -13.09
N THR A 82 -14.13 -0.30 -13.59
CA THR A 82 -14.46 -0.03 -14.98
C THR A 82 -13.32 -0.46 -15.91
N GLU A 83 -13.57 -0.63 -17.21
CA GLU A 83 -12.48 -0.89 -18.18
C GLU A 83 -11.37 0.17 -18.09
N SER A 84 -11.71 1.43 -17.81
CA SER A 84 -10.74 2.52 -17.62
C SER A 84 -9.89 2.39 -16.35
N ASP A 85 -10.36 1.64 -15.34
CA ASP A 85 -9.59 1.34 -14.13
C ASP A 85 -8.74 0.09 -14.30
N LEU A 86 -8.98 -0.69 -15.36
CA LEU A 86 -8.23 -1.91 -15.69
C LEU A 86 -7.14 -1.67 -16.74
N GLU A 87 -7.01 -0.43 -17.25
CA GLU A 87 -6.03 -0.07 -18.28
C GLU A 87 -4.59 -0.35 -17.82
N PHE A 88 -4.28 -0.12 -16.54
CA PHE A 88 -2.96 -0.41 -15.97
C PHE A 88 -2.65 -1.92 -15.92
N ILE A 89 -3.66 -2.79 -15.95
CA ILE A 89 -3.48 -4.24 -15.89
C ILE A 89 -3.18 -4.78 -17.28
N ARG A 90 -1.91 -5.10 -17.54
CA ARG A 90 -1.46 -5.69 -18.80
C ARG A 90 -1.70 -7.19 -18.92
N SER A 91 -1.84 -7.89 -17.79
CA SER A 91 -2.04 -9.34 -17.75
C SER A 91 -3.49 -9.71 -18.07
N GLU A 92 -3.70 -10.50 -19.12
CA GLU A 92 -5.04 -11.01 -19.47
C GLU A 92 -5.55 -12.01 -18.43
N ASP A 93 -4.67 -12.74 -17.75
CA ASP A 93 -5.06 -13.65 -16.66
C ASP A 93 -5.66 -12.89 -15.48
N ALA A 94 -5.07 -11.74 -15.12
CA ALA A 94 -5.60 -10.86 -14.08
C ALA A 94 -6.96 -10.26 -14.46
N ARG A 95 -7.15 -9.87 -15.73
CA ARG A 95 -8.44 -9.40 -16.26
C ARG A 95 -9.49 -10.52 -16.23
N ARG A 96 -9.12 -11.73 -16.65
CA ARG A 96 -10.01 -12.90 -16.62
C ARG A 96 -10.39 -13.27 -15.19
N TYR A 97 -9.47 -13.15 -14.25
CA TYR A 97 -9.72 -13.34 -12.82
C TYR A 97 -10.78 -12.36 -12.30
N LEU A 98 -10.66 -11.06 -12.61
CA LEU A 98 -11.64 -10.06 -12.21
C LEU A 98 -13.04 -10.29 -12.81
N ARG A 99 -13.11 -10.80 -14.04
CA ARG A 99 -14.38 -11.16 -14.69
C ARG A 99 -15.11 -12.32 -14.02
N GLN A 100 -14.48 -13.07 -13.11
CA GLN A 100 -15.13 -14.16 -12.37
C GLN A 100 -16.01 -13.65 -11.23
N PHE A 101 -15.80 -12.41 -10.76
CA PHE A 101 -16.57 -11.85 -9.66
C PHE A 101 -17.92 -11.30 -10.16
N PRO A 102 -18.99 -11.38 -9.34
CA PRO A 102 -20.24 -10.72 -9.64
C PRO A 102 -20.07 -9.20 -9.81
N GLN A 103 -20.95 -8.58 -10.59
CA GLN A 103 -20.95 -7.12 -10.70
C GLN A 103 -21.57 -6.49 -9.45
N HIS A 104 -20.87 -5.50 -8.88
CA HIS A 104 -21.30 -4.75 -7.71
C HIS A 104 -21.28 -3.25 -8.03
N PRO A 105 -22.33 -2.49 -7.67
CA PRO A 105 -22.30 -1.05 -7.76
C PRO A 105 -21.33 -0.49 -6.71
N ARG A 106 -20.64 0.60 -7.03
CA ARG A 106 -19.80 1.31 -6.06
C ARG A 106 -20.66 1.80 -4.90
N GLN A 107 -20.27 1.45 -3.67
CA GLN A 107 -20.92 1.97 -2.48
C GLN A 107 -20.34 3.35 -2.16
N GLN A 108 -21.18 4.28 -1.72
CA GLN A 108 -20.71 5.56 -1.20
C GLN A 108 -20.23 5.35 0.23
N LEU A 109 -18.94 5.56 0.52
CA LEU A 109 -18.39 5.26 1.84
C LEU A 109 -19.06 6.11 2.93
N ALA A 110 -19.51 7.33 2.58
CA ALA A 110 -20.27 8.18 3.49
C ALA A 110 -21.59 7.55 3.97
N MET A 111 -22.22 6.72 3.12
CA MET A 111 -23.45 6.01 3.47
C MET A 111 -23.19 4.73 4.27
N VAL A 112 -22.07 4.05 3.99
CA VAL A 112 -21.64 2.84 4.71
C VAL A 112 -21.14 3.20 6.11
N PHE A 113 -20.44 4.33 6.23
CA PHE A 113 -19.81 4.81 7.47
C PHE A 113 -20.34 6.21 7.85
N PRO A 114 -21.64 6.36 8.19
CA PRO A 114 -22.27 7.66 8.43
C PRO A 114 -21.77 8.37 9.70
N HIS A 115 -21.03 7.66 10.55
CA HIS A 115 -20.43 8.18 11.78
C HIS A 115 -19.06 8.82 11.56
N VAL A 116 -18.47 8.67 10.37
CA VAL A 116 -17.15 9.18 10.03
C VAL A 116 -17.28 10.58 9.45
N ASN A 117 -16.31 11.46 9.74
CA ASN A 117 -16.30 12.82 9.21
C ASN A 117 -16.32 12.80 7.67
N PRO A 118 -17.22 13.54 6.99
CA PRO A 118 -17.27 13.60 5.53
C PRO A 118 -15.94 13.95 4.87
N LEU A 119 -15.13 14.83 5.47
CA LEU A 119 -13.79 15.16 4.95
C LEU A 119 -12.79 14.01 5.11
N ALA A 120 -12.94 13.17 6.12
CA ALA A 120 -12.12 11.96 6.25
C ALA A 120 -12.53 10.93 5.19
N ILE A 121 -13.83 10.78 4.96
CA ILE A 121 -14.35 9.89 3.90
C ILE A 121 -13.84 10.33 2.53
N ASP A 122 -13.88 11.62 2.22
CA ASP A 122 -13.38 12.15 0.95
C ASP A 122 -11.88 11.81 0.75
N LEU A 123 -11.05 12.01 1.79
CA LEU A 123 -9.64 11.62 1.75
C LEU A 123 -9.46 10.11 1.55
N ILE A 124 -10.23 9.29 2.29
CA ILE A 124 -10.17 7.83 2.20
C ILE A 124 -10.61 7.33 0.83
N GLU A 125 -11.66 7.90 0.23
CA GLU A 125 -12.10 7.53 -1.12
C GLU A 125 -11.03 7.82 -2.18
N ASN A 126 -10.26 8.89 -2.01
CA ASN A 126 -9.12 9.22 -2.86
C ASN A 126 -7.92 8.28 -2.65
N MET A 127 -7.68 7.84 -1.40
CA MET A 127 -6.65 6.82 -1.07
C MET A 127 -7.02 5.41 -1.56
N LEU A 128 -8.30 5.03 -1.45
CA LEU A 128 -8.83 3.72 -1.86
C LEU A 128 -9.26 3.71 -3.34
N THR A 129 -8.46 4.34 -4.19
CA THR A 129 -8.65 4.33 -5.64
C THR A 129 -8.02 3.07 -6.24
N PHE A 130 -8.81 2.34 -7.05
CA PHE A 130 -8.40 1.05 -7.61
C PHE A 130 -7.20 1.17 -8.54
N ASP A 131 -7.25 2.12 -9.46
CA ASP A 131 -6.14 2.46 -10.35
C ASP A 131 -5.05 3.22 -9.56
N PRO A 132 -3.83 2.66 -9.43
CA PRO A 132 -2.75 3.30 -8.68
C PRO A 132 -2.32 4.64 -9.29
N SER A 133 -2.50 4.86 -10.59
CA SER A 133 -2.13 6.12 -11.25
C SER A 133 -3.09 7.28 -10.96
N LYS A 134 -4.34 6.95 -10.58
CA LYS A 134 -5.38 7.91 -10.19
C LYS A 134 -5.44 8.10 -8.67
N ARG A 135 -4.71 7.29 -7.91
CA ARG A 135 -4.67 7.34 -6.44
C ARG A 135 -3.96 8.60 -5.99
N ILE A 136 -4.49 9.23 -4.94
CA ILE A 136 -3.88 10.45 -4.36
C ILE A 136 -2.43 10.18 -3.94
N THR A 137 -1.53 11.13 -4.18
CA THR A 137 -0.15 11.01 -3.67
C THR A 137 -0.08 11.38 -2.18
N VAL A 138 1.03 11.05 -1.53
CA VAL A 138 1.24 11.41 -0.12
C VAL A 138 1.21 12.93 0.06
N GLU A 139 1.84 13.68 -0.83
CA GLU A 139 1.89 15.15 -0.80
C GLU A 139 0.49 15.75 -0.96
N GLN A 140 -0.30 15.20 -1.89
CA GLN A 140 -1.69 15.62 -2.09
C GLN A 140 -2.57 15.27 -0.88
N ALA A 141 -2.34 14.12 -0.25
CA ALA A 141 -3.05 13.71 0.96
C ALA A 141 -2.73 14.63 2.15
N LEU A 142 -1.46 15.02 2.33
CA LEU A 142 -1.04 15.97 3.37
C LEU A 142 -1.68 17.36 3.16
N ALA A 143 -1.79 17.80 1.91
CA ALA A 143 -2.46 19.05 1.53
C ALA A 143 -4.00 19.00 1.64
N HIS A 144 -4.59 17.86 1.98
CA HIS A 144 -6.04 17.68 2.00
C HIS A 144 -6.71 18.50 3.12
N PRO A 145 -7.91 19.08 2.90
CA PRO A 145 -8.62 19.88 3.92
C PRO A 145 -8.85 19.18 5.26
N TYR A 146 -8.93 17.84 5.26
CA TYR A 146 -9.01 17.05 6.47
C TYR A 146 -7.76 17.18 7.37
N LEU A 147 -6.57 17.25 6.78
CA LEU A 147 -5.29 17.36 7.47
C LEU A 147 -4.81 18.81 7.62
N ALA A 148 -5.55 19.81 7.14
CA ALA A 148 -5.17 21.22 7.19
C ALA A 148 -4.85 21.77 8.59
N ARG A 149 -5.32 21.12 9.67
CA ARG A 149 -4.97 21.49 11.07
C ARG A 149 -3.66 20.89 11.57
N LEU A 150 -3.14 19.88 10.88
CA LEU A 150 -1.94 19.12 11.22
C LEU A 150 -0.80 19.35 10.20
N HIS A 151 -1.12 19.84 9.01
CA HIS A 151 -0.16 20.11 7.96
C HIS A 151 0.72 21.31 8.33
N ASP A 152 1.97 21.03 8.61
CA ASP A 152 3.03 22.03 8.79
C ASP A 152 4.20 21.67 7.89
N ILE A 153 4.31 22.36 6.76
CA ILE A 153 5.36 22.14 5.75
C ILE A 153 6.76 22.33 6.36
N ALA A 154 6.89 23.11 7.44
CA ALA A 154 8.17 23.33 8.10
C ALA A 154 8.63 22.14 8.96
N ASP A 155 7.71 21.23 9.32
CA ASP A 155 7.96 20.04 10.15
C ASP A 155 7.84 18.72 9.35
N GLU A 156 7.75 18.83 8.01
CA GLU A 156 7.67 17.71 7.05
C GLU A 156 8.95 17.65 6.18
N PRO A 157 10.09 17.17 6.70
CA PRO A 157 11.32 17.07 5.93
C PRO A 157 11.20 16.03 4.82
N VAL A 158 11.51 16.42 3.59
CA VAL A 158 11.61 15.50 2.46
C VAL A 158 12.97 14.82 2.49
N CYS A 159 13.01 13.49 2.40
CA CYS A 159 14.27 12.78 2.22
C CYS A 159 14.86 13.16 0.86
N THR A 160 15.97 13.90 0.86
CA THR A 160 16.63 14.39 -0.35
C THR A 160 17.37 13.31 -1.12
N GLU A 161 17.70 12.20 -0.46
CA GLU A 161 18.41 11.08 -1.07
C GLU A 161 17.46 9.90 -1.27
N SER A 162 17.45 9.31 -2.46
CA SER A 162 16.78 8.04 -2.69
C SER A 162 17.56 6.95 -1.96
N PHE A 163 16.90 6.20 -1.08
CA PHE A 163 17.54 5.07 -0.41
C PHE A 163 17.98 4.03 -1.44
N SER A 164 19.27 3.71 -1.46
CA SER A 164 19.83 2.69 -2.37
C SER A 164 19.62 1.30 -1.80
N PHE A 165 18.99 0.43 -2.58
CA PHE A 165 18.81 -1.00 -2.28
C PHE A 165 19.88 -1.88 -2.96
N ASP A 166 21.05 -1.33 -3.29
CA ASP A 166 22.13 -2.09 -3.97
C ASP A 166 22.56 -3.36 -3.20
N PHE A 167 22.25 -3.43 -1.89
CA PHE A 167 22.50 -4.59 -1.03
C PHE A 167 21.54 -5.78 -1.25
N GLU A 168 20.40 -5.59 -1.93
CA GLU A 168 19.41 -6.66 -2.19
C GLU A 168 19.66 -7.43 -3.51
N GLN A 169 20.64 -7.03 -4.33
CA GLN A 169 21.09 -7.90 -5.43
C GLN A 169 21.54 -9.24 -4.85
N ALA A 170 21.20 -10.36 -5.48
CA ALA A 170 21.48 -11.71 -4.96
C ALA A 170 22.94 -11.89 -4.47
N MET A 171 23.15 -11.65 -3.17
CA MET A 171 24.44 -11.77 -2.50
C MET A 171 24.51 -13.12 -1.80
N GLY A 172 25.69 -13.75 -1.82
CA GLY A 172 25.90 -14.97 -1.04
C GLY A 172 25.80 -14.69 0.47
N GLU A 173 25.36 -15.67 1.26
CA GLU A 173 25.21 -15.55 2.73
C GLU A 173 26.46 -14.97 3.43
N GLU A 174 27.64 -15.28 2.90
CA GLU A 174 28.93 -14.80 3.40
C GLU A 174 29.13 -13.29 3.14
N GLN A 175 28.70 -12.79 1.97
CA GLN A 175 28.77 -11.36 1.64
C GLN A 175 27.80 -10.53 2.47
N ILE A 176 26.62 -11.06 2.77
CA ILE A 176 25.64 -10.42 3.65
C ILE A 176 26.21 -10.29 5.07
N LYS A 177 26.86 -11.34 5.59
CA LYS A 177 27.52 -11.30 6.92
C LYS A 177 28.62 -10.25 6.97
N ASP A 178 29.45 -10.16 5.93
CA ASP A 178 30.52 -9.17 5.86
C ASP A 178 29.97 -7.74 5.78
N MET A 179 28.90 -7.51 5.02
CA MET A 179 28.27 -6.18 4.94
C MET A 179 27.65 -5.74 6.27
N ILE A 180 26.93 -6.63 6.96
CA ILE A 180 26.38 -6.35 8.29
C ILE A 180 27.50 -6.03 9.29
N TYR A 181 28.61 -6.77 9.23
CA TYR A 181 29.77 -6.53 10.09
C TYR A 181 30.43 -5.17 9.80
N GLN A 182 30.60 -4.81 8.53
CA GLN A 182 31.16 -3.51 8.13
C GLN A 182 30.25 -2.35 8.55
N GLU A 183 28.94 -2.48 8.37
CA GLU A 183 27.98 -1.46 8.79
C GLU A 183 27.95 -1.29 10.32
N ALA A 184 28.04 -2.40 11.07
CA ALA A 184 28.14 -2.38 12.52
C ALA A 184 29.41 -1.67 13.03
N ILE A 185 30.53 -1.79 12.31
CA ILE A 185 31.78 -1.07 12.60
C ILE A 185 31.64 0.42 12.27
N VAL A 186 31.03 0.77 11.12
CA VAL A 186 30.81 2.17 10.73
C VAL A 186 29.93 2.90 11.74
N LEU A 187 28.91 2.24 12.29
CA LEU A 187 28.02 2.79 13.31
C LEU A 187 28.66 2.83 14.71
N ASN A 188 29.69 2.02 14.97
CA ASN A 188 30.40 1.99 16.25
C ASN A 188 31.92 2.03 16.06
N PRO A 189 32.48 3.19 15.67
CA PRO A 189 33.91 3.33 15.37
C PRO A 189 34.83 3.08 16.59
N GLU A 190 34.29 2.95 17.80
CA GLU A 190 35.05 2.60 19.01
C GLU A 190 35.41 1.11 19.12
N PHE A 191 34.80 0.24 18.29
CA PHE A 191 35.08 -1.20 18.25
C PHE A 191 35.90 -1.66 17.03
N ALA A 192 36.44 -0.70 16.25
CA ALA A 192 37.29 -0.95 15.08
C ALA A 192 38.75 -1.27 15.46
#